data_AF-A0A7I9VIF6-F1
#
_entry.id   AF-A0A7I9VIF6-F1
#
_cell.length_a   1.000
_cell.length_b   1.000
_cell.length_c   1.000
_cell.angle_alpha   90.00
_cell.angle_beta   90.00
_cell.angle_gamma   90.00
#
_symmetry.space_group_name_H-M   'P 1'
#
loop_
_entity.id
_entity.type
_entity.pdbx_description
1 polymer ?
#
loop_
_entity_poly.entity_id
_entity_poly.type
_entity_poly.pdbx_seq_one_letter_code
_entity_poly.pdbx_strand_id
1 'polypeptide(L)'
;MRTVATAAAALALALAGCQAPDVGSHCDFSLQLPATLAGDYLESGNTQCDNLVCIASSAPLAGKAKNNPYCSKPCVGDADCSPSDTGLVCRAVVLDDAFLATLTDQQKATYLGGASSGAGSFSKYCAVPLQ
;
A
#
# COMPACT_ATOMS: atom_id res chain seq x y z
N MET A 1 -62.30 -14.41 11.63
CA MET A 1 -60.92 -14.92 11.78
C MET A 1 -60.00 -13.94 11.06
N ARG A 2 -59.16 -13.21 11.81
CA ARG A 2 -58.25 -12.20 11.25
C ARG A 2 -56.88 -12.85 11.05
N THR A 3 -56.48 -13.04 9.81
CA THR A 3 -55.13 -13.50 9.47
C THR A 3 -54.31 -12.27 9.10
N VAL A 4 -53.44 -11.84 10.00
CA VAL A 4 -52.40 -10.84 9.75
C VAL A 4 -51.21 -11.59 9.16
N ALA A 5 -50.91 -11.39 7.89
CA ALA A 5 -49.69 -11.88 7.26
C ALA A 5 -48.73 -10.71 7.04
N THR A 6 -47.81 -10.54 7.99
CA THR A 6 -46.60 -9.73 7.86
C THR A 6 -45.68 -10.37 6.82
N ALA A 7 -45.42 -9.66 5.72
CA ALA A 7 -44.32 -9.96 4.80
C ALA A 7 -43.36 -8.75 4.79
N ALA A 8 -42.46 -8.72 5.76
CA ALA A 8 -41.23 -7.96 5.68
C ALA A 8 -40.09 -8.92 5.29
N ALA A 9 -39.06 -8.36 4.66
CA ALA A 9 -37.75 -8.97 4.33
C ALA A 9 -37.59 -9.50 2.90
N ALA A 10 -37.07 -8.61 2.04
CA ALA A 10 -36.07 -8.96 1.03
C ALA A 10 -35.29 -7.69 0.60
N LEU A 11 -34.52 -7.10 1.52
CA LEU A 11 -33.43 -6.19 1.17
C LEU A 11 -32.12 -6.91 1.51
N ALA A 12 -31.61 -7.72 0.58
CA ALA A 12 -30.39 -8.51 0.79
C ALA A 12 -29.51 -8.58 -0.47
N LEU A 13 -29.34 -7.48 -1.21
CA LEU A 13 -28.40 -7.41 -2.34
C LEU A 13 -27.62 -6.09 -2.44
N ALA A 14 -27.42 -5.40 -1.31
CA ALA A 14 -26.44 -4.32 -1.24
C ALA A 14 -25.27 -4.79 -0.37
N LEU A 15 -24.04 -4.55 -0.86
CA LEU A 15 -22.72 -4.89 -0.30
C LEU A 15 -22.07 -6.21 -0.76
N ALA A 16 -21.86 -6.35 -2.06
CA ALA A 16 -20.47 -6.60 -2.49
C ALA A 16 -19.74 -5.26 -2.30
N GLY A 17 -19.31 -4.86 -1.10
CA GLY A 17 -18.44 -5.62 -0.21
C GLY A 17 -17.00 -5.18 -0.48
N CYS A 18 -16.74 -3.88 -0.30
CA CYS A 18 -15.45 -3.19 -0.20
C CYS A 18 -14.24 -3.86 -0.89
N GLN A 19 -14.09 -3.67 -2.20
CA GLN A 19 -12.80 -3.92 -2.86
C GLN A 19 -11.84 -2.76 -2.53
N ALA A 20 -11.47 -2.63 -1.25
CA ALA A 20 -10.25 -1.93 -0.91
C ALA A 20 -9.08 -2.74 -1.51
N PRO A 21 -8.05 -2.11 -2.07
CA PRO A 21 -6.93 -2.83 -2.65
C PRO A 21 -6.27 -3.70 -1.56
N ASP A 22 -6.14 -4.99 -1.84
CA ASP A 22 -5.48 -5.91 -0.93
C ASP A 22 -3.98 -5.59 -0.87
N VAL A 23 -3.38 -5.76 0.31
CA VAL A 23 -1.92 -5.69 0.48
C VAL A 23 -1.24 -6.65 -0.53
N GLY A 24 -0.28 -6.13 -1.28
CA GLY A 24 0.41 -6.84 -2.36
C GLY A 24 -0.27 -6.76 -3.72
N SER A 25 -1.43 -6.09 -3.87
CA SER A 25 -2.05 -5.85 -5.17
C SER A 25 -1.20 -4.90 -6.02
N HIS A 26 -1.22 -5.06 -7.35
CA HIS A 26 -0.49 -4.18 -8.27
C HIS A 26 -0.94 -2.72 -8.16
N CYS A 27 0.00 -1.79 -8.29
CA CYS A 27 -0.28 -0.37 -8.49
C CYS A 27 0.71 0.28 -9.46
N ASP A 28 0.34 1.43 -10.03
CA ASP A 28 1.16 2.23 -10.93
C ASP A 28 1.56 3.53 -10.25
N PHE A 29 2.86 3.86 -10.26
CA PHE A 29 3.34 5.16 -9.78
C PHE A 29 2.88 6.29 -10.71
N SER A 30 2.45 7.40 -10.11
CA SER A 30 2.11 8.62 -10.85
C SER A 30 3.37 9.35 -11.36
N LEU A 31 4.51 9.09 -10.70
CA LEU A 31 5.83 9.61 -11.09
C LEU A 31 6.62 8.57 -11.87
N GLN A 32 7.41 9.03 -12.84
CA GLN A 32 8.30 8.15 -13.58
C GLN A 32 9.48 7.73 -12.70
N LEU A 33 9.52 6.44 -12.36
CA LEU A 33 10.64 5.82 -11.63
C LEU A 33 11.85 5.60 -12.55
N PRO A 34 13.08 5.57 -12.00
CA PRO A 34 14.25 5.17 -12.75
C PRO A 34 14.15 3.72 -13.24
N ALA A 35 14.79 3.41 -14.37
CA ALA A 35 14.78 2.07 -14.96
C ALA A 35 15.42 0.99 -14.05
N THR A 36 16.35 1.43 -13.18
CA THR A 36 16.98 0.58 -12.16
C THR A 36 16.67 1.19 -10.80
N LEU A 37 15.99 0.43 -9.95
CA LEU A 37 15.66 0.84 -8.60
C LEU A 37 16.88 0.58 -7.69
N ALA A 38 17.48 1.65 -7.16
CA ALA A 38 18.60 1.54 -6.22
C ALA A 38 18.14 1.26 -4.77
N GLY A 39 16.85 1.46 -4.50
CA GLY A 39 16.20 1.25 -3.21
C GLY A 39 14.69 1.08 -3.39
N ASP A 40 13.95 1.26 -2.30
CA ASP A 40 12.48 1.28 -2.37
C ASP A 40 11.96 2.69 -2.64
N TYR A 41 10.89 2.76 -3.42
CA TYR A 41 10.13 3.97 -3.67
C TYR A 41 8.74 3.80 -3.08
N LEU A 42 8.13 4.89 -2.63
CA LEU A 42 6.82 4.86 -1.97
C LEU A 42 6.00 6.06 -2.41
N GLU A 43 4.84 5.83 -3.01
CA GLU A 43 3.87 6.86 -3.34
C GLU A 43 2.64 6.75 -2.44
N SER A 44 2.37 7.79 -1.65
CA SER A 44 1.16 7.88 -0.84
C SER A 44 0.04 8.61 -1.60
N GLY A 45 -1.21 8.35 -1.24
CA GLY A 45 -2.37 8.97 -1.92
C GLY A 45 -2.64 8.42 -3.32
N ASN A 46 -2.02 7.31 -3.69
CA ASN A 46 -2.30 6.62 -4.95
C ASN A 46 -3.72 6.05 -4.91
N THR A 47 -4.57 6.51 -5.83
CA THR A 47 -5.99 6.11 -5.88
C THR A 47 -6.21 4.61 -6.14
N GLN A 48 -5.22 3.91 -6.71
CA GLN A 48 -5.26 2.45 -6.88
C GLN A 48 -4.98 1.71 -5.56
N CYS A 49 -4.41 2.40 -4.57
CA CYS A 49 -4.10 1.88 -3.24
C CYS A 49 -5.05 2.41 -2.14
N ASP A 50 -6.05 3.24 -2.47
CA ASP A 50 -7.01 3.81 -1.50
C ASP A 50 -6.32 4.44 -0.27
N ASN A 51 -6.42 3.80 0.91
CA ASN A 51 -5.76 4.23 2.15
C ASN A 51 -4.37 3.59 2.38
N LEU A 52 -3.87 2.85 1.40
CA LEU A 52 -2.55 2.22 1.37
C LEU A 52 -1.55 3.09 0.59
N VAL A 53 -0.28 2.67 0.57
CA VAL A 53 0.79 3.30 -0.21
C VAL A 53 1.23 2.38 -1.33
N CYS A 54 1.62 2.92 -2.48
CA CYS A 54 2.21 2.16 -3.57
C CYS A 54 3.72 2.06 -3.36
N ILE A 55 4.28 0.84 -3.28
CA ILE A 55 5.72 0.62 -3.10
C ILE A 55 6.30 -0.02 -4.35
N ALA A 56 7.42 0.53 -4.82
CA ALA A 56 8.27 -0.13 -5.80
C ALA A 56 9.57 -0.59 -5.13
N SER A 57 9.88 -1.87 -5.21
CA SER A 57 11.04 -2.45 -4.54
C SER A 57 12.09 -2.96 -5.51
N SER A 58 13.37 -2.85 -5.12
CA SER A 58 14.52 -3.38 -5.88
C SER A 58 14.81 -4.86 -5.59
N ALA A 59 14.29 -5.39 -4.48
CA ALA A 59 14.53 -6.77 -4.05
C ALA A 59 13.62 -7.78 -4.80
N PRO A 60 14.01 -9.08 -4.82
CA PRO A 60 13.22 -10.13 -5.47
C PRO A 60 11.79 -10.22 -4.94
N LEU A 61 10.84 -10.36 -5.86
CA LEU A 61 9.42 -10.33 -5.56
C LEU A 61 8.85 -11.75 -5.43
N ALA A 62 7.86 -11.92 -4.56
CA ALA A 62 7.14 -13.19 -4.35
C ALA A 62 5.67 -12.93 -4.01
N GLY A 63 4.86 -14.00 -3.98
CA GLY A 63 3.46 -13.93 -3.59
C GLY A 63 2.64 -12.95 -4.42
N LYS A 64 1.75 -12.20 -3.77
CA LYS A 64 0.97 -11.12 -4.41
C LYS A 64 1.86 -9.97 -4.90
N ALA A 65 2.93 -9.66 -4.18
CA ALA A 65 3.88 -8.59 -4.52
C ALA A 65 4.76 -8.89 -5.77
N LYS A 66 4.56 -10.03 -6.45
CA LYS A 66 5.24 -10.37 -7.71
C LYS A 66 5.06 -9.33 -8.82
N ASN A 67 4.01 -8.51 -8.74
CA ASN A 67 3.80 -7.38 -9.61
C ASN A 67 4.36 -6.15 -8.88
N ASN A 68 5.49 -5.65 -9.35
CA ASN A 68 6.13 -4.44 -8.85
C ASN A 68 5.80 -3.31 -9.83
N PRO A 69 5.14 -2.23 -9.39
CA PRO A 69 4.85 -1.83 -8.00
C PRO A 69 3.62 -2.49 -7.34
N TYR A 70 3.52 -2.44 -6.00
CA TYR A 70 2.41 -3.01 -5.23
C TYR A 70 1.92 -2.15 -4.07
N CYS A 71 0.63 -2.26 -3.72
CA CYS A 71 0.03 -1.60 -2.57
C CYS A 71 0.48 -2.22 -1.25
N SER A 72 0.81 -1.40 -0.27
CA SER A 72 1.35 -1.77 1.03
C SER A 72 0.74 -0.95 2.16
N LYS A 73 0.72 -1.54 3.35
CA LYS A 73 0.21 -0.91 4.56
C LYS A 73 1.31 -0.72 5.61
N PRO A 74 1.16 0.26 6.52
CA PRO A 74 1.97 0.33 7.73
C PRO A 74 1.84 -0.96 8.56
N CYS A 75 2.90 -1.33 9.26
CA CYS A 75 2.96 -2.54 10.06
C CYS A 75 3.77 -2.33 11.35
N VAL A 76 3.55 -3.21 12.33
CA VAL A 76 4.33 -3.27 13.57
C VAL A 76 5.23 -4.51 13.55
N GLY A 77 4.74 -5.63 13.00
CA GLY A 77 5.48 -6.88 12.83
C GLY A 77 5.04 -7.70 11.62
N ASP A 78 5.77 -8.77 11.30
CA ASP A 78 5.59 -9.54 10.06
C ASP A 78 4.20 -10.17 9.94
N ALA A 79 3.57 -10.52 11.06
CA ALA A 79 2.22 -11.06 11.09
C ALA A 79 1.19 -10.11 10.45
N ASP A 80 1.42 -8.79 10.52
CA ASP A 80 0.54 -7.80 9.90
C ASP A 80 0.53 -7.91 8.37
N CYS A 81 1.62 -8.43 7.79
CA CYS A 81 1.84 -8.46 6.35
C CYS A 81 1.34 -9.71 5.65
N SER A 82 0.83 -10.69 6.41
CA SER A 82 0.38 -11.99 5.87
C SER A 82 1.44 -12.65 4.96
N PRO A 83 2.66 -12.93 5.47
CA PRO A 83 3.81 -13.27 4.63
C PRO A 83 3.60 -14.51 3.75
N SER A 84 2.78 -15.47 4.21
CA SER A 84 2.45 -16.68 3.45
C SER A 84 1.57 -16.42 2.23
N ASP A 85 0.81 -15.32 2.21
CA ASP A 85 -0.06 -14.92 1.09
C ASP A 85 0.63 -13.87 0.20
N THR A 86 1.27 -12.88 0.83
CA THR A 86 1.80 -11.71 0.13
C THR A 86 3.27 -11.84 -0.25
N GLY A 87 4.05 -12.66 0.48
CA GLY A 87 5.51 -12.66 0.41
C GLY A 87 6.17 -11.45 1.08
N LEU A 88 5.40 -10.62 1.80
CA LEU A 88 5.87 -9.38 2.41
C LEU A 88 6.19 -9.55 3.90
N VAL A 89 7.15 -8.77 4.39
CA VAL A 89 7.54 -8.69 5.81
C VAL A 89 7.48 -7.25 6.28
N CYS A 90 7.41 -7.06 7.60
CA CYS A 90 7.34 -5.74 8.19
C CYS A 90 8.74 -5.15 8.37
N ARG A 91 9.11 -4.23 7.48
CA ARG A 91 10.42 -3.58 7.54
C ARG A 91 10.34 -2.08 7.29
N ALA A 92 11.40 -1.39 7.69
CA ALA A 92 11.58 -0.01 7.30
C ALA A 92 11.75 0.07 5.77
N VAL A 93 10.96 0.93 5.13
CA VAL A 93 11.16 1.33 3.74
C VAL A 93 12.17 2.45 3.75
N VAL A 94 13.32 2.22 3.12
CA VAL A 94 14.39 3.22 3.03
C VAL A 94 14.17 4.00 1.74
N LEU A 95 13.78 5.26 1.89
CA LEU A 95 13.55 6.16 0.77
C LEU A 95 14.90 6.64 0.21
N ASP A 96 14.98 6.76 -1.10
CA ASP A 96 16.15 7.29 -1.79
C ASP A 96 16.27 8.82 -1.59
N ASP A 97 17.24 9.25 -0.78
CA ASP A 97 17.49 10.66 -0.47
C ASP A 97 17.85 11.50 -1.70
N ALA A 98 18.51 10.91 -2.70
CA ALA A 98 18.84 11.60 -3.95
C ALA A 98 17.58 11.84 -4.78
N PHE A 99 16.68 10.85 -4.86
CA PHE A 99 15.37 11.03 -5.47
C PHE A 99 14.54 12.07 -4.72
N LEU A 100 14.47 12.01 -3.39
CA LEU A 100 13.78 13.02 -2.58
C LEU A 100 14.32 14.43 -2.84
N ALA A 101 15.63 14.59 -3.05
CA ALA A 101 16.23 15.88 -3.38
C ALA A 101 15.77 16.43 -4.75
N THR A 102 15.31 15.59 -5.67
CA THR A 102 14.76 16.02 -6.97
C THR A 102 13.31 16.50 -6.89
N LEU A 103 12.59 16.16 -5.82
CA LEU A 103 11.19 16.50 -5.66
C LEU A 103 11.00 17.93 -5.14
N THR A 104 9.99 18.62 -5.67
CA THR A 104 9.48 19.88 -5.10
C THR A 104 8.86 19.65 -3.72
N ASP A 105 8.70 20.70 -2.93
CA ASP A 105 8.11 20.57 -1.58
C ASP A 105 6.66 20.05 -1.61
N GLN A 106 5.89 20.39 -2.65
CA GLN A 106 4.55 19.85 -2.86
C GLN A 106 4.57 18.35 -3.20
N GLN A 107 5.52 17.92 -4.02
CA GLN A 107 5.73 16.51 -4.31
C GLN A 107 6.20 15.75 -3.07
N LYS A 108 7.09 16.31 -2.25
CA LYS A 108 7.51 15.72 -0.97
C LYS A 108 6.36 15.58 0.00
N ALA A 109 5.50 16.60 0.14
CA ALA A 109 4.33 16.53 1.00
C ALA A 109 3.36 15.41 0.58
N THR A 110 3.23 15.19 -0.73
CA THR A 110 2.41 14.11 -1.31
C THR A 110 3.11 12.74 -1.17
N TYR A 111 4.41 12.68 -1.38
CA TYR A 111 5.23 11.46 -1.31
C TYR A 111 5.38 10.94 0.13
N LEU A 112 5.49 11.85 1.11
CA LEU A 112 5.61 11.54 2.54
C LEU A 112 4.26 11.54 3.28
N GLY A 113 3.13 11.76 2.58
CA GLY A 113 1.79 11.70 3.16
C GLY A 113 1.51 12.74 4.25
N GLY A 114 2.06 13.95 4.12
CA GLY A 114 1.93 15.01 5.12
C GLY A 114 2.68 14.76 6.43
N ALA A 115 3.41 13.64 6.56
CA ALA A 115 4.39 13.46 7.61
C ALA A 115 5.57 14.39 7.29
N SER A 116 5.58 15.52 7.97
CA SER A 116 6.63 16.53 7.93
C SER A 116 8.00 15.88 7.87
N SER A 117 8.87 16.46 7.05
CA SER A 117 10.31 16.23 6.87
C SER A 117 11.17 16.37 8.15
N GLY A 118 10.60 16.14 9.34
CA GLY A 118 11.25 16.17 10.64
C GLY A 118 11.67 14.77 11.07
N ALA A 119 12.95 14.48 10.88
CA ALA A 119 13.74 13.54 11.68
C ALA A 119 13.10 12.18 12.05
N GLY A 120 13.40 11.15 11.25
CA GLY A 120 13.77 9.83 11.82
C GLY A 120 12.66 8.82 12.11
N SER A 121 11.41 9.04 11.70
CA SER A 121 10.36 8.01 11.83
C SER A 121 10.17 7.26 10.51
N PHE A 122 11.06 6.31 10.22
CA PHE A 122 10.81 5.31 9.17
C PHE A 122 9.57 4.51 9.57
N SER A 123 8.42 4.86 9.00
CA SER A 123 7.22 4.04 9.16
C SER A 123 7.53 2.69 8.52
N LYS A 124 7.39 1.61 9.29
CA LYS A 124 7.56 0.27 8.74
C LYS A 124 6.35 -0.04 7.88
N TYR A 125 6.61 -0.65 6.71
CA TYR A 125 5.58 -1.11 5.80
C TYR A 125 5.78 -2.57 5.47
N CYS A 126 4.72 -3.19 4.97
CA CYS A 126 4.80 -4.52 4.38
C CYS A 126 5.55 -4.45 3.06
N ALA A 127 6.81 -4.86 3.07
CA ALA A 127 7.67 -4.80 1.89
C ALA A 127 8.38 -6.14 1.67
N VAL A 128 8.85 -6.36 0.44
CA VAL A 128 9.59 -7.58 0.12
C VAL A 128 10.85 -7.68 0.99
N PRO A 129 11.19 -8.86 1.52
CA PRO A 129 12.38 -9.03 2.36
C PRO A 129 13.66 -8.57 1.66
N LEU A 130 14.55 -7.90 2.40
CA LEU A 130 15.90 -7.61 1.93
C LEU A 130 16.75 -8.90 2.03
N GLN A 131 17.58 -9.15 1.02
CA GLN A 131 18.55 -10.26 1.03
C GLN A 131 19.85 -9.87 1.71
#